data_AF-A0A843GS41-F1
#
_entry.id   AF-A0A843GS41-F1
#
_cell.length_a   1.000
_cell.length_b   1.000
_cell.length_c   1.000
_cell.angle_alpha   90.00
_cell.angle_beta   90.00
_cell.angle_gamma   90.00
#
_symmetry.space_group_name_H-M   'P 1'
#
loop_
_entity.id
_entity.type
_entity.pdbx_description
1 polymer ?
#
loop_
_entity_poly.entity_id
_entity_poly.type
_entity_poly.pdbx_seq_one_letter_code
_entity_poly.pdbx_strand_id
1 'polypeptide(L)'
;MGKYVEEEWSYSTYNSLNRFENLDSLETKIINHLVNSTSKHADIFWKILKYDDLHALSKPPLDKQARLELINNDNGESKSKRLFLTPRNDDGQVDQCSSVYIYVENIQPVDGAKALVGVTVDTSVYTKIGVIAGDGDKDSSENPEWVNPNESDEQGSIVVPIKSRETVLLKSILAELNGLYLDGVGYLLFNSFKEARTDQKVGYVDMPHNHRENSHGHRICFGLIMSGVSDDAKIGY
;
A
#
# COMPACT_ATOMS: atom_id res chain seq x y z
N MET A 1 -26.65 -4.17 -31.26
CA MET A 1 -25.27 -4.60 -31.56
C MET A 1 -24.38 -3.38 -31.37
N GLY A 2 -23.89 -3.17 -30.14
CA GLY A 2 -23.01 -2.04 -29.82
C GLY A 2 -21.60 -2.34 -30.30
N LYS A 3 -21.01 -1.44 -31.09
CA LYS A 3 -19.62 -1.54 -31.50
C LYS A 3 -18.74 -1.26 -30.28
N TYR A 4 -17.91 -2.22 -29.90
CA TYR A 4 -16.79 -1.99 -29.00
C TYR A 4 -15.79 -1.09 -29.73
N VAL A 5 -15.43 0.03 -29.12
CA VAL A 5 -14.31 0.87 -29.55
C VAL A 5 -13.11 0.34 -28.80
N GLU A 6 -12.26 -0.43 -29.47
CA GLU A 6 -10.89 -0.65 -28.99
C GLU A 6 -10.15 0.68 -29.12
N GLU A 7 -9.82 1.31 -27.98
CA GLU A 7 -8.90 2.44 -27.99
C GLU A 7 -7.51 1.93 -28.39
N GLU A 8 -7.12 2.17 -29.64
CA GLU A 8 -5.75 1.94 -30.11
C GLU A 8 -4.80 2.96 -29.46
N TRP A 9 -4.17 2.55 -28.37
CA TRP A 9 -3.07 3.31 -27.75
C TRP A 9 -1.84 3.29 -28.68
N SER A 10 -1.41 4.45 -29.16
CA SER A 10 -0.32 4.57 -30.13
C SER A 10 1.05 4.15 -29.57
N TYR A 11 1.92 3.66 -30.47
CA TYR A 11 3.27 3.16 -30.17
C TYR A 11 4.16 4.18 -29.41
N SER A 12 3.97 5.48 -29.65
CA SER A 12 4.71 6.57 -28.98
C SER A 12 4.42 6.66 -27.47
N THR A 13 3.28 6.17 -27.01
CA THR A 13 2.88 6.19 -25.60
C THR A 13 3.64 5.15 -24.78
N TYR A 14 4.15 4.08 -25.41
CA TYR A 14 4.89 3.01 -24.72
C TYR A 14 6.35 3.38 -24.41
N ASN A 15 6.97 4.24 -25.23
CA ASN A 15 8.37 4.60 -25.03
C ASN A 15 8.57 5.55 -23.82
N SER A 16 7.49 6.14 -23.31
CA SER A 16 7.46 6.97 -22.10
C SER A 16 6.96 6.24 -20.84
N LEU A 17 6.74 4.92 -20.87
CA LEU A 17 6.14 4.17 -19.76
C LEU A 17 7.03 3.01 -19.25
N ASN A 18 7.09 2.91 -17.93
CA ASN A 18 7.29 1.72 -17.07
C ASN A 18 8.26 0.66 -17.61
N ARG A 19 9.56 0.93 -17.51
CA ARG A 19 10.61 0.00 -17.95
C ARG A 19 10.96 -0.99 -16.85
N PHE A 20 11.17 -2.26 -17.20
CA PHE A 20 11.66 -3.28 -16.26
C PHE A 20 12.96 -2.89 -15.55
N GLU A 21 13.77 -1.99 -16.13
CA GLU A 21 14.96 -1.43 -15.49
C GLU A 21 14.67 -0.74 -14.13
N ASN A 22 13.43 -0.27 -13.92
CA ASN A 22 13.03 0.43 -12.71
C ASN A 22 12.40 -0.49 -11.67
N LEU A 23 12.20 -1.78 -11.98
CA LEU A 23 11.55 -2.74 -11.09
C LEU A 23 12.30 -2.90 -9.76
N ASP A 24 13.63 -2.97 -9.80
CA ASP A 24 14.49 -3.14 -8.61
C ASP A 24 14.37 -1.99 -7.59
N SER A 25 13.80 -0.85 -8.00
CA SER A 25 13.64 0.34 -7.16
C SER A 25 12.21 0.59 -6.69
N LEU A 26 11.26 -0.26 -7.10
CA LEU A 26 9.82 -0.02 -6.94
C LEU A 26 9.41 0.14 -5.48
N GLU A 27 9.77 -0.80 -4.62
CA GLU A 27 9.41 -0.75 -3.22
C GLU A 27 10.07 0.44 -2.51
N THR A 28 11.31 0.77 -2.89
CA THR A 28 12.01 1.96 -2.38
C THR A 28 11.30 3.24 -2.80
N LYS A 29 10.77 3.32 -4.03
CA LYS A 29 9.97 4.47 -4.50
C LYS A 29 8.65 4.60 -3.73
N ILE A 30 7.98 3.49 -3.44
CA ILE A 30 6.77 3.46 -2.60
C ILE A 30 7.09 3.97 -1.19
N ILE A 31 8.16 3.46 -0.58
CA ILE A 31 8.62 3.92 0.74
C ILE A 31 8.93 5.41 0.71
N ASN A 32 9.69 5.88 -0.29
CA ASN A 32 10.05 7.29 -0.40
C ASN A 32 8.82 8.17 -0.51
N HIS A 33 7.77 7.74 -1.22
CA HIS A 33 6.50 8.44 -1.23
C HIS A 33 5.89 8.49 0.18
N LEU A 34 5.73 7.34 0.86
CA LEU A 34 5.15 7.27 2.21
C LEU A 34 5.92 8.10 3.25
N VAL A 35 7.25 8.10 3.19
CA VAL A 35 8.11 8.85 4.12
C VAL A 35 7.95 10.35 3.92
N ASN A 36 7.84 10.82 2.67
CA ASN A 36 7.77 12.24 2.36
C ASN A 36 6.33 12.78 2.29
N SER A 37 5.31 11.91 2.27
CA SER A 37 3.92 12.33 2.25
C SER A 37 3.54 13.08 3.52
N THR A 38 2.89 14.23 3.32
CA THR A 38 2.34 15.09 4.39
C THR A 38 0.84 14.91 4.54
N SER A 39 0.25 13.92 3.86
CA SER A 39 -1.17 13.65 3.97
C SER A 39 -1.53 13.17 5.38
N LYS A 40 -2.80 13.35 5.74
CA LYS A 40 -3.35 12.78 6.96
C LYS A 40 -3.24 11.25 6.99
N HIS A 41 -3.42 10.57 5.85
CA HIS A 41 -3.37 9.12 5.77
C HIS A 41 -1.96 8.58 6.00
N ALA A 42 -0.94 9.24 5.46
CA ALA A 42 0.46 8.94 5.77
C ALA A 42 0.75 9.14 7.26
N ASP A 43 0.27 10.22 7.87
CA ASP A 43 0.48 10.45 9.31
C ASP A 43 -0.17 9.36 10.18
N ILE A 44 -1.43 9.00 9.89
CA ILE A 44 -2.13 7.89 10.55
C ILE A 44 -1.35 6.58 10.38
N PHE A 45 -0.90 6.29 9.15
CA PHE A 45 -0.11 5.10 8.85
C PHE A 45 1.14 5.03 9.75
N TRP A 46 1.95 6.09 9.80
CA TRP A 46 3.17 6.11 10.60
C TRP A 46 2.91 6.05 12.11
N LYS A 47 1.85 6.69 12.61
CA LYS A 47 1.44 6.61 14.01
C LYS A 47 1.06 5.20 14.42
N ILE A 48 0.31 4.48 13.57
CA ILE A 48 -0.06 3.08 13.82
C ILE A 48 1.17 2.16 13.80
N LEU A 49 2.19 2.45 13.01
CA LEU A 49 3.43 1.66 13.05
C LEU A 49 4.28 1.95 14.28
N LYS A 50 4.32 3.20 14.76
CA LYS A 50 5.19 3.62 15.87
C LYS A 50 4.63 3.31 17.25
N TYR A 51 3.34 3.51 17.46
CA TYR A 51 2.75 3.59 18.79
C TYR A 51 1.81 2.41 19.06
N ASP A 52 2.27 1.43 19.84
CA ASP A 52 1.55 0.18 20.09
C ASP A 52 0.46 0.30 21.19
N ASP A 53 -0.19 1.46 21.32
CA ASP A 53 -1.26 1.71 22.30
C ASP A 53 -2.58 2.17 21.66
N LEU A 54 -3.62 2.18 22.51
CA LEU A 54 -4.98 2.54 22.15
C LEU A 54 -5.09 3.97 21.60
N HIS A 55 -4.26 4.92 22.06
CA HIS A 55 -4.36 6.34 21.71
C HIS A 55 -3.37 6.77 20.63
N ALA A 56 -2.87 5.82 19.83
CA ALA A 56 -1.83 6.07 18.82
C ALA A 56 -2.17 7.20 17.84
N LEU A 57 -3.43 7.36 17.42
CA LEU A 57 -3.84 8.43 16.49
C LEU A 57 -3.71 9.83 17.09
N SER A 58 -3.93 9.96 18.40
CA SER A 58 -3.88 11.24 19.13
C SER A 58 -2.46 11.68 19.49
N LYS A 59 -1.45 10.86 19.19
CA LYS A 59 -0.05 11.19 19.46
C LYS A 59 0.50 12.18 18.41
N PRO A 60 1.63 12.84 18.70
CA PRO A 60 2.27 13.73 17.74
C PRO A 60 2.65 13.00 16.43
N PRO A 61 2.63 13.72 15.29
CA PRO A 61 3.11 13.17 14.03
C PRO A 61 4.61 12.84 14.10
N LEU A 62 5.02 11.82 13.34
CA LEU A 62 6.43 11.44 13.25
C LEU A 62 7.17 12.35 12.26
N ASP A 63 8.36 12.79 12.65
CA ASP A 63 9.30 13.42 11.73
C ASP A 63 9.89 12.40 10.74
N LYS A 64 10.58 12.90 9.71
CA LYS A 64 11.16 12.07 8.66
C LYS A 64 12.17 11.06 9.20
N GLN A 65 12.97 11.42 10.20
CA GLN A 65 14.00 10.54 10.77
C GLN A 65 13.34 9.37 11.51
N ALA A 66 12.33 9.64 12.34
CA ALA A 66 11.56 8.64 13.05
C ALA A 66 10.80 7.70 12.10
N ARG A 67 10.33 8.18 10.94
CA ARG A 67 9.75 7.33 9.88
C ARG A 67 10.79 6.38 9.29
N LEU A 68 11.99 6.90 8.97
CA LEU A 68 13.08 6.11 8.40
C LEU A 68 13.58 5.00 9.35
N GLU A 69 13.59 5.27 10.66
CA GLU A 69 14.00 4.28 11.68
C GLU A 69 13.10 3.04 11.72
N LEU A 70 11.83 3.16 11.34
CA LEU A 70 10.87 2.06 11.30
C LEU A 70 11.04 1.14 10.09
N ILE A 71 11.82 1.55 9.09
CA ILE A 71 12.04 0.78 7.87
C ILE A 71 13.17 -0.21 8.09
N ASN A 72 12.92 -1.46 7.73
CA ASN A 72 13.95 -2.47 7.67
C ASN A 72 14.69 -2.41 6.33
N ASN A 73 15.94 -1.96 6.38
CA ASN A 73 16.86 -1.95 5.24
C ASN A 73 17.95 -3.05 5.37
N ASP A 74 17.86 -3.91 6.38
CA ASP A 74 18.94 -4.80 6.82
C ASP A 74 18.55 -6.29 6.70
N ASN A 75 19.55 -7.13 6.42
CA ASN A 75 19.40 -8.59 6.36
C ASN A 75 19.43 -9.23 7.77
N GLY A 76 18.45 -8.93 8.63
CA GLY A 76 18.16 -9.78 9.80
C GLY A 76 17.88 -9.12 11.14
N GLU A 77 18.07 -7.80 11.30
CA GLU A 77 17.65 -7.10 12.52
C GLU A 77 16.21 -6.59 12.39
N SER A 78 15.25 -7.35 12.91
CA SER A 78 13.82 -7.00 12.89
C SER A 78 13.37 -6.18 14.11
N LYS A 79 14.21 -6.06 15.14
CA LYS A 79 13.83 -5.39 16.40
C LYS A 79 13.55 -3.91 16.13
N SER A 80 12.38 -3.45 16.59
CA SER A 80 11.88 -2.07 16.40
C SER A 80 11.57 -1.67 14.95
N LYS A 81 11.73 -2.57 13.96
CA LYS A 81 11.31 -2.33 12.58
C LYS A 81 9.83 -2.69 12.40
N ARG A 82 9.17 -2.02 11.47
CA ARG A 82 7.72 -2.09 11.24
C ARG A 82 7.36 -2.13 9.76
N LEU A 83 8.21 -1.61 8.88
CA LEU A 83 8.03 -1.68 7.44
C LEU A 83 9.14 -2.53 6.84
N PHE A 84 8.78 -3.55 6.07
CA PHE A 84 9.70 -4.53 5.49
C PHE A 84 9.53 -4.57 3.97
N LEU A 85 10.63 -4.82 3.27
CA LEU A 85 10.70 -4.87 1.80
C LEU A 85 10.65 -6.29 1.23
N THR A 86 10.46 -7.28 2.09
CA THR A 86 10.42 -8.70 1.73
C THR A 86 9.14 -9.32 2.25
N PRO A 87 8.70 -10.46 1.71
CA PRO A 87 7.63 -11.24 2.31
C PRO A 87 7.93 -11.56 3.77
N ARG A 88 6.87 -11.75 4.56
CA ARG A 88 7.01 -12.09 5.97
C ARG A 88 7.81 -13.37 6.15
N ASN A 89 8.94 -13.26 6.85
CA ASN A 89 9.73 -14.40 7.30
C ASN A 89 9.31 -14.76 8.73
N ASP A 90 8.93 -16.02 8.92
CA ASP A 90 8.16 -16.52 10.05
C ASP A 90 8.84 -16.42 11.43
N ASP A 91 10.16 -16.29 11.49
CA ASP A 91 10.94 -16.34 12.75
C ASP A 91 11.20 -14.97 13.39
N GLY A 92 10.75 -13.87 12.77
CA GLY A 92 11.27 -12.54 13.07
C GLY A 92 10.46 -11.65 14.00
N GLN A 93 9.19 -11.97 14.34
CA GLN A 93 8.29 -11.02 15.00
C GLN A 93 7.78 -11.52 16.36
N VAL A 94 8.45 -11.07 17.42
CA VAL A 94 8.10 -11.38 18.82
C VAL A 94 7.42 -10.18 19.51
N ASP A 95 7.57 -8.98 18.93
CA ASP A 95 7.07 -7.74 19.52
C ASP A 95 5.56 -7.56 19.28
N GLN A 96 4.88 -7.00 20.29
CA GLN A 96 3.48 -6.59 20.18
C GLN A 96 3.38 -5.32 19.34
N CYS A 97 3.33 -5.46 18.02
CA CYS A 97 3.32 -4.31 17.12
C CYS A 97 2.46 -4.49 15.87
N SER A 98 2.27 -3.37 15.16
CA SER A 98 1.75 -3.38 13.78
C SER A 98 2.92 -3.40 12.80
N SER A 99 2.78 -4.12 11.69
CA SER A 99 3.83 -4.22 10.67
C SER A 99 3.25 -4.29 9.28
N VAL A 100 4.05 -3.88 8.30
CA VAL A 100 3.70 -3.80 6.90
C VAL A 100 4.84 -4.37 6.07
N TYR A 101 4.51 -5.20 5.10
CA TYR A 101 5.44 -5.81 4.17
C TYR A 101 5.04 -5.38 2.77
N ILE A 102 5.98 -4.77 2.03
CA ILE A 102 5.78 -4.31 0.66
C ILE A 102 6.78 -5.04 -0.22
N TYR A 103 6.31 -5.78 -1.21
CA TYR A 103 7.18 -6.57 -2.08
C TYR A 103 6.52 -6.85 -3.43
N VAL A 104 7.32 -6.98 -4.49
CA VAL A 104 6.85 -7.57 -5.75
C VAL A 104 6.49 -9.04 -5.52
N GLU A 105 5.22 -9.38 -5.71
CA GLU A 105 4.71 -10.74 -5.53
C GLU A 105 4.84 -11.57 -6.80
N ASN A 106 4.47 -11.00 -7.94
CA ASN A 106 4.40 -11.71 -9.20
C ASN A 106 4.68 -10.80 -10.38
N ILE A 107 5.18 -11.41 -11.45
CA ILE A 107 5.33 -10.80 -12.77
C ILE A 107 4.68 -11.76 -13.75
N GLN A 108 3.64 -11.29 -14.43
CA GLN A 108 2.82 -12.09 -15.34
C GLN A 108 2.92 -11.51 -16.75
N PRO A 109 3.56 -12.21 -17.70
CA PRO A 109 3.58 -11.78 -19.09
C PRO A 109 2.16 -11.62 -19.63
N VAL A 110 1.88 -10.51 -20.30
CA VAL A 110 0.60 -10.27 -20.99
C VAL A 110 0.77 -10.53 -22.48
N ASP A 111 1.83 -9.96 -23.07
CA ASP A 111 2.21 -10.13 -24.48
C ASP A 111 3.74 -10.02 -24.64
N GLY A 112 4.24 -10.00 -25.89
CA GLY A 112 5.67 -9.90 -26.20
C GLY A 112 6.34 -8.56 -25.82
N ALA A 113 5.56 -7.56 -25.38
CA ALA A 113 6.05 -6.24 -25.03
C ALA A 113 5.77 -5.85 -23.57
N LYS A 114 4.83 -6.53 -22.88
CA LYS A 114 4.29 -6.10 -21.59
C LYS A 114 4.12 -7.24 -20.59
N ALA A 115 4.25 -6.90 -19.31
CA ALA A 115 3.83 -7.74 -18.20
C ALA A 115 3.01 -6.95 -17.18
N LEU A 116 2.15 -7.67 -16.48
CA LEU A 116 1.49 -7.22 -15.27
C LEU A 116 2.37 -7.57 -14.07
N VAL A 117 2.76 -6.57 -13.30
CA VAL A 117 3.53 -6.72 -12.07
C VAL A 117 2.60 -6.48 -10.89
N GLY A 118 2.50 -7.46 -9.99
CA GLY A 118 1.76 -7.33 -8.75
C GLY A 118 2.68 -6.94 -7.59
N VAL A 119 2.35 -5.84 -6.93
CA VAL A 119 2.99 -5.41 -5.70
C VAL A 119 2.07 -5.71 -4.54
N THR A 120 2.50 -6.62 -3.66
CA THR A 120 1.77 -6.90 -2.44
C THR A 120 2.09 -5.87 -1.37
N VAL A 121 1.05 -5.41 -0.68
CA VAL A 121 1.14 -4.81 0.64
C VAL A 121 0.42 -5.73 1.64
N ASP A 122 1.19 -6.35 2.52
CA ASP A 122 0.70 -7.23 3.59
C ASP A 122 0.80 -6.49 4.92
N THR A 123 -0.33 -6.39 5.62
CA THR A 123 -0.44 -5.72 6.91
C THR A 123 -0.59 -6.77 8.00
N SER A 124 0.01 -6.54 9.15
CA SER A 124 -0.08 -7.43 10.31
C SER A 124 -0.25 -6.62 11.58
N VAL A 125 -1.23 -6.95 12.39
CA VAL A 125 -1.46 -6.35 13.70
C VAL A 125 -1.46 -7.46 14.75
N TYR A 126 -0.68 -7.27 15.80
CA TYR A 126 -0.67 -8.18 16.93
C TYR A 126 -2.03 -8.13 17.67
N THR A 127 -2.62 -9.29 17.97
CA THR A 127 -4.00 -9.43 18.46
C THR A 127 -4.29 -8.60 19.72
N LYS A 128 -3.31 -8.47 20.63
CA LYS A 128 -3.46 -7.69 21.88
C LYS A 128 -3.61 -6.18 21.65
N ILE A 129 -3.21 -5.66 20.49
CA ILE A 129 -3.34 -4.25 20.13
C ILE A 129 -4.30 -4.06 18.95
N GLY A 130 -5.20 -5.02 18.70
CA GLY A 130 -6.09 -5.03 17.53
C GLY A 130 -7.09 -3.86 17.45
N VAL A 131 -7.23 -3.07 18.51
CA VAL A 131 -8.13 -1.92 18.58
C VAL A 131 -7.38 -0.61 18.80
N ILE A 132 -7.96 0.47 18.29
CA ILE A 132 -7.43 1.84 18.42
C ILE A 132 -8.58 2.79 18.73
N ALA A 133 -8.34 3.79 19.58
CA ALA A 133 -9.30 4.84 19.84
C ALA A 133 -9.47 5.70 18.58
N GLY A 134 -10.71 6.04 18.26
CA GLY A 134 -11.02 7.06 17.27
C GLY A 134 -10.47 8.40 17.74
N ASP A 135 -9.88 9.14 16.81
CA ASP A 135 -9.37 10.49 17.02
C ASP A 135 -10.42 11.58 16.78
N GLY A 136 -11.59 11.22 16.22
CA GLY A 136 -12.72 12.09 15.88
C GLY A 136 -12.26 13.46 15.41
N ASP A 137 -12.05 13.59 14.10
CA ASP A 137 -11.46 14.77 13.46
C ASP A 137 -11.97 16.09 14.06
N LYS A 138 -11.12 16.73 14.87
CA LYS A 138 -11.33 18.12 15.30
C LYS A 138 -11.01 19.11 14.18
N ASP A 139 -10.18 18.71 13.21
CA ASP A 139 -9.80 19.49 12.03
C ASP A 139 -10.83 19.37 10.87
N SER A 140 -11.97 18.70 11.11
CA SER A 140 -13.05 18.50 10.15
C SER A 140 -13.70 19.79 9.64
N SER A 141 -13.46 20.93 10.29
CA SER A 141 -14.01 22.22 9.87
C SER A 141 -13.44 22.73 8.54
N GLU A 142 -12.22 22.32 8.16
CA GLU A 142 -11.55 22.85 6.98
C GLU A 142 -11.72 21.98 5.73
N ASN A 143 -12.00 20.67 5.86
CA ASN A 143 -12.12 19.78 4.70
C ASN A 143 -13.07 18.58 4.96
N PRO A 144 -14.40 18.77 4.84
CA PRO A 144 -15.41 17.76 5.21
C PRO A 144 -15.39 16.50 4.34
N GLU A 145 -14.75 16.52 3.17
CA GLU A 145 -14.59 15.35 2.29
C GLU A 145 -13.57 14.32 2.82
N TRP A 146 -12.72 14.72 3.77
CA TRP A 146 -11.66 13.89 4.36
C TRP A 146 -12.09 13.20 5.66
N VAL A 147 -13.30 13.52 6.12
CA VAL A 147 -13.92 12.92 7.29
C VAL A 147 -14.69 11.70 6.82
N ASN A 148 -14.31 10.52 7.32
CA ASN A 148 -15.16 9.36 7.14
C ASN A 148 -16.48 9.66 7.88
N PRO A 149 -17.65 9.63 7.20
CA PRO A 149 -18.91 10.21 7.69
C PRO A 149 -19.45 9.61 8.99
N ASN A 150 -18.79 8.56 9.51
CA ASN A 150 -19.10 7.93 10.78
C ASN A 150 -18.16 8.34 11.93
N GLU A 151 -17.20 9.25 11.72
CA GLU A 151 -16.13 9.50 12.69
C GLU A 151 -16.40 10.66 13.65
N SER A 152 -17.11 11.68 13.18
CA SER A 152 -17.55 12.81 14.00
C SER A 152 -18.99 13.20 13.65
N ASP A 153 -19.77 13.60 14.65
CA ASP A 153 -21.07 14.24 14.41
C ASP A 153 -20.90 15.69 13.91
N GLU A 154 -22.01 16.35 13.54
CA GLU A 154 -22.01 17.75 13.10
C GLU A 154 -21.44 18.72 14.15
N GLN A 155 -21.26 18.27 15.40
CA GLN A 155 -20.71 19.02 16.52
C GLN A 155 -19.24 18.66 16.82
N GLY A 156 -18.62 17.80 16.01
CA GLY A 156 -17.23 17.38 16.17
C GLY A 156 -16.99 16.35 17.28
N SER A 157 -18.03 15.73 17.82
CA SER A 157 -17.93 14.67 18.83
C SER A 157 -17.64 13.33 18.18
N ILE A 158 -16.78 12.52 18.80
CA ILE A 158 -16.39 11.21 18.28
C ILE A 158 -17.58 10.24 18.32
N VAL A 159 -18.07 9.81 17.15
CA VAL A 159 -19.22 8.88 17.04
C VAL A 159 -18.78 7.43 17.11
N VAL A 160 -17.58 7.11 16.61
CA VAL A 160 -16.97 5.77 16.69
C VAL A 160 -15.74 5.84 17.59
N PRO A 161 -15.90 5.58 18.91
CA PRO A 161 -14.83 5.78 19.88
C PRO A 161 -13.71 4.74 19.77
N ILE A 162 -13.99 3.57 19.20
CA ILE A 162 -13.03 2.47 19.04
C ILE A 162 -13.15 1.90 17.64
N LYS A 163 -12.02 1.73 16.96
CA LYS A 163 -11.89 1.23 15.59
C LYS A 163 -11.00 -0.02 15.58
N SER A 164 -11.16 -0.87 14.56
CA SER A 164 -10.16 -1.91 14.26
C SER A 164 -8.88 -1.24 13.78
N ARG A 165 -7.78 -1.48 14.48
CA ARG A 165 -6.46 -0.92 14.16
C ARG A 165 -6.01 -1.32 12.76
N GLU A 166 -6.25 -2.57 12.42
CA GLU A 166 -5.93 -3.17 11.13
C GLU A 166 -6.72 -2.53 9.98
N THR A 167 -8.02 -2.28 10.17
CA THR A 167 -8.85 -1.60 9.17
C THR A 167 -8.40 -0.16 8.94
N VAL A 168 -8.00 0.55 10.01
CA VAL A 168 -7.46 1.91 9.87
C VAL A 168 -6.13 1.88 9.12
N LEU A 169 -5.23 0.94 9.46
CA LEU A 169 -3.96 0.76 8.75
C LEU A 169 -4.17 0.48 7.25
N LEU A 170 -5.06 -0.47 6.94
CA LEU A 170 -5.45 -0.82 5.57
C LEU A 170 -5.94 0.40 4.78
N LYS A 171 -6.90 1.13 5.34
CA LYS A 171 -7.50 2.30 4.68
C LYS A 171 -6.48 3.39 4.41
N SER A 172 -5.57 3.65 5.36
CA SER A 172 -4.52 4.65 5.20
C SER A 172 -3.56 4.30 4.06
N ILE A 173 -3.14 3.04 3.95
CA ILE A 173 -2.29 2.58 2.85
C ILE A 173 -3.01 2.69 1.51
N LEU A 174 -4.27 2.22 1.43
CA LEU A 174 -5.06 2.29 0.20
C LEU A 174 -5.25 3.74 -0.26
N ALA A 175 -5.50 4.66 0.67
CA ALA A 175 -5.67 6.08 0.38
C ALA A 175 -4.37 6.73 -0.15
N GLU A 176 -3.20 6.31 0.34
CA GLU A 176 -1.91 6.80 -0.15
C GLU A 176 -1.48 6.21 -1.49
N LEU A 177 -1.71 4.91 -1.69
CA LEU A 177 -1.11 4.19 -2.82
C LEU A 177 -2.03 4.04 -4.02
N ASN A 178 -3.36 4.02 -3.84
CA ASN A 178 -4.27 3.83 -4.96
C ASN A 178 -4.28 5.06 -5.88
N GLY A 179 -3.89 4.87 -7.13
CA GLY A 179 -3.76 5.95 -8.12
C GLY A 179 -2.43 6.71 -8.03
N LEU A 180 -1.49 6.29 -7.18
CA LEU A 180 -0.19 6.92 -7.07
C LEU A 180 0.63 6.69 -8.35
N TYR A 181 1.12 7.79 -8.95
CA TYR A 181 2.10 7.73 -10.02
C TYR A 181 3.52 7.70 -9.45
N LEU A 182 4.30 6.69 -9.82
CA LEU A 182 5.71 6.57 -9.49
C LEU A 182 6.55 6.78 -10.75
N ASP A 183 7.51 7.69 -10.69
CA ASP A 183 8.35 7.99 -11.85
C ASP A 183 9.13 6.75 -12.34
N GLY A 184 9.08 6.51 -13.65
CA GLY A 184 9.65 5.32 -14.30
C GLY A 184 8.94 3.98 -14.02
N VAL A 185 7.87 3.96 -13.22
CA VAL A 185 7.11 2.73 -12.86
C VAL A 185 5.61 2.84 -13.14
N GLY A 186 5.02 4.05 -13.10
CA GLY A 186 3.64 4.31 -13.51
C GLY A 186 2.64 4.32 -12.37
N TYR A 187 1.36 4.14 -12.70
CA TYR A 187 0.26 4.20 -11.73
C TYR A 187 0.08 2.88 -10.99
N LEU A 188 0.07 2.95 -9.66
CA LEU A 188 -0.40 1.87 -8.79
C LEU A 188 -1.92 1.81 -8.84
N LEU A 189 -2.48 0.68 -9.27
CA LEU A 189 -3.92 0.55 -9.44
C LEU A 189 -4.45 -0.65 -8.64
N PHE A 190 -5.43 -0.37 -7.77
CA PHE A 190 -6.06 -1.40 -6.95
C PHE A 190 -7.23 -2.12 -7.66
N ASN A 191 -7.91 -1.47 -8.61
CA ASN A 191 -9.17 -2.00 -9.21
C ASN A 191 -9.26 -1.87 -10.75
N SER A 192 -8.14 -1.76 -11.46
CA SER A 192 -8.19 -1.51 -12.91
C SER A 192 -8.24 -2.76 -13.79
N PHE A 193 -7.96 -3.95 -13.25
CA PHE A 193 -7.79 -5.14 -14.08
C PHE A 193 -9.05 -6.01 -14.11
N LYS A 194 -10.12 -5.51 -14.74
CA LYS A 194 -11.30 -6.33 -15.07
C LYS A 194 -11.01 -7.42 -16.11
N GLU A 195 -9.86 -7.33 -16.79
CA GLU A 195 -9.46 -8.19 -17.91
C GLU A 195 -8.28 -9.11 -17.58
N ALA A 196 -7.71 -8.99 -16.37
CA ALA A 196 -6.79 -10.01 -15.89
C ALA A 196 -7.59 -11.33 -15.89
N ARG A 197 -7.17 -12.27 -16.74
CA ARG A 197 -7.80 -13.58 -16.86
C ARG A 197 -8.02 -14.14 -15.45
N THR A 198 -9.07 -14.93 -15.23
CA THR A 198 -9.47 -15.45 -13.90
C THR A 198 -8.36 -16.19 -13.11
N ASP A 199 -7.21 -16.47 -13.72
CA ASP A 199 -5.97 -17.03 -13.15
C ASP A 199 -4.90 -15.99 -12.75
N GLN A 200 -5.05 -14.72 -13.15
CA GLN A 200 -4.13 -13.61 -12.89
C GLN A 200 -4.50 -12.89 -11.59
N LYS A 201 -3.92 -13.34 -10.47
CA LYS A 201 -4.10 -12.77 -9.11
C LYS A 201 -3.41 -11.42 -8.96
N VAL A 202 -4.02 -10.35 -9.48
CA VAL A 202 -3.59 -8.96 -9.24
C VAL A 202 -4.84 -8.11 -9.00
N GLY A 203 -4.78 -7.13 -8.08
CA GLY A 203 -5.97 -6.37 -7.69
C GLY A 203 -6.89 -7.14 -6.75
N TYR A 204 -6.33 -7.94 -5.84
CA TYR A 204 -7.10 -8.71 -4.87
C TYR A 204 -6.84 -8.24 -3.45
N VAL A 205 -7.78 -8.57 -2.55
CA VAL A 205 -7.59 -8.51 -1.11
C VAL A 205 -7.92 -9.86 -0.51
N ASP A 206 -7.01 -10.41 0.28
CA ASP A 206 -7.26 -11.56 1.13
C ASP A 206 -7.58 -11.07 2.55
N MET A 207 -8.80 -11.35 3.03
CA MET A 207 -9.29 -10.89 4.35
C MET A 207 -10.14 -11.95 5.07
N PRO A 208 -9.99 -12.10 6.41
CA PRO A 208 -8.80 -11.78 7.20
C PRO A 208 -7.71 -12.85 6.97
N HIS A 209 -6.48 -12.40 6.77
CA HIS A 209 -5.31 -13.26 6.71
C HIS A 209 -4.78 -13.45 8.15
N ASN A 210 -5.04 -14.62 8.72
CA ASN A 210 -4.56 -14.96 10.06
C ASN A 210 -3.09 -15.35 10.00
N HIS A 211 -2.24 -14.43 10.46
CA HIS A 211 -0.80 -14.64 10.58
C HIS A 211 -0.48 -15.28 11.94
N ARG A 212 -0.38 -16.63 11.99
CA ARG A 212 -0.24 -17.40 13.25
C ARG A 212 -1.36 -17.10 14.27
N GLU A 213 -1.27 -17.66 15.48
CA GLU A 213 -2.28 -17.47 16.55
C GLU A 213 -2.31 -16.04 17.14
N ASN A 214 -1.29 -15.21 16.86
CA ASN A 214 -1.06 -13.94 17.58
C ASN A 214 -1.11 -12.68 16.72
N SER A 215 -1.34 -12.79 15.40
CA SER A 215 -1.54 -11.61 14.55
C SER A 215 -2.59 -11.86 13.46
N HIS A 216 -3.28 -10.79 13.08
CA HIS A 216 -4.23 -10.78 11.97
C HIS A 216 -3.92 -9.62 11.04
N GLY A 217 -4.32 -9.75 9.79
CA GLY A 217 -3.85 -8.89 8.73
C GLY A 217 -4.64 -8.97 7.44
N HIS A 218 -4.32 -8.04 6.54
CA HIS A 218 -4.82 -8.03 5.18
C HIS A 218 -3.66 -8.12 4.22
N ARG A 219 -3.82 -8.92 3.17
CA ARG A 219 -2.92 -8.93 2.03
C ARG A 219 -3.61 -8.28 0.84
N ILE A 220 -3.00 -7.22 0.33
CA ILE A 220 -3.49 -6.44 -0.81
C ILE A 220 -2.50 -6.59 -1.94
N CYS A 221 -2.96 -6.76 -3.18
CA CYS A 221 -2.07 -6.73 -4.35
C CYS A 221 -2.48 -5.60 -5.29
N PHE A 222 -1.59 -4.62 -5.49
CA PHE A 222 -1.72 -3.57 -6.49
C PHE A 222 -1.13 -4.05 -7.82
N GLY A 223 -1.76 -3.70 -8.94
CA GLY A 223 -1.24 -4.02 -10.26
C GLY A 223 -0.59 -2.84 -10.94
N LEU A 224 0.48 -3.12 -11.68
CA LEU A 224 1.21 -2.20 -12.54
C LEU A 224 1.44 -2.87 -13.90
N ILE A 225 1.24 -2.14 -15.00
CA ILE A 225 1.66 -2.61 -16.31
C ILE A 225 3.07 -2.11 -16.56
N MET A 226 4.02 -3.01 -16.82
CA MET A 226 5.39 -2.66 -17.22
C MET A 226 5.66 -3.17 -18.64
N SER A 227 6.46 -2.44 -19.41
CA SER A 227 6.88 -2.82 -20.76
C SER A 227 8.40 -2.87 -20.90
N GLY A 228 8.88 -3.82 -21.68
CA GLY A 228 10.32 -4.10 -21.86
C GLY A 228 10.94 -3.54 -23.11
N VAL A 229 10.24 -2.70 -23.89
CA VAL A 229 10.77 -2.27 -25.19
C VAL A 229 11.74 -1.12 -25.01
N SER A 230 13.03 -1.45 -24.89
CA SER A 230 14.13 -0.53 -25.17
C SER A 230 14.33 -0.47 -26.69
N ASP A 231 14.00 0.66 -27.31
CA ASP A 231 14.49 1.21 -28.59
C ASP A 231 14.64 0.37 -29.88
N ASP A 232 14.30 -0.92 -29.94
CA ASP A 232 14.27 -1.63 -31.22
C ASP A 232 13.34 -2.86 -31.13
N ALA A 233 12.06 -2.68 -31.48
CA ALA A 233 11.14 -3.79 -31.68
C ALA A 233 11.46 -4.50 -33.01
N LYS A 234 12.59 -5.20 -33.06
CA LYS A 234 12.73 -6.41 -33.86
C LYS A 234 12.50 -7.60 -32.96
N ILE A 235 11.24 -7.76 -32.52
CA ILE A 235 10.77 -9.07 -32.09
C ILE A 235 10.66 -9.88 -33.39
N GLY A 236 11.55 -10.88 -33.52
CA GLY A 236 11.70 -11.69 -34.73
C GLY A 236 10.41 -12.41 -35.14
N TYR A 237 10.30 -12.60 -36.46
CA TYR A 237 9.22 -13.28 -37.20
C TYR A 237 8.75 -14.60 -36.60
#